data_AF-X1AVL0-F1
#
_entry.id   AF-X1AVL0-F1
#
_cell.length_a   1.000
_cell.length_b   1.000
_cell.length_c   1.000
_cell.angle_alpha   90.00
_cell.angle_beta   90.00
_cell.angle_gamma   90.00
#
_symmetry.space_group_name_H-M   'P 1'
#
loop_
_entity.id
_entity.type
_entity.pdbx_description
1 polymer ?
#
loop_
_entity_poly.entity_id
_entity_poly.type
_entity_poly.pdbx_seq_one_letter_code
_entity_poly.pdbx_strand_id
1 'polypeptide(L)'
;MIESIAGKFEKAMKKGFISTLTLMVLEIEPMHGRQIKKAIEERTFGCWEPTDSTIYTILKDLREKNLIRSIHKQGTDEKTITYEITDDGKDTLEIMIKKE
;
A
#
# COMPACT_ATOMS: atom_id res chain seq x y z
N MET A 1 -10.44 -28.75 -4.25
CA MET A 1 -10.82 -27.82 -5.33
C MET A 1 -11.38 -26.51 -4.77
N ILE A 2 -12.41 -26.56 -3.92
CA ILE A 2 -13.07 -25.37 -3.32
C ILE A 2 -12.09 -24.55 -2.47
N GLU A 3 -11.27 -25.18 -1.63
CA GLU A 3 -10.29 -24.48 -0.77
C GLU A 3 -9.27 -23.65 -1.57
N SER A 4 -8.85 -24.16 -2.74
CA SER A 4 -7.92 -23.43 -3.62
C SER A 4 -8.58 -22.17 -4.20
N ILE A 5 -9.86 -22.25 -4.53
CA ILE A 5 -10.64 -21.10 -5.03
C ILE A 5 -10.80 -20.08 -3.90
N ALA A 6 -11.20 -20.53 -2.71
CA ALA A 6 -11.34 -19.68 -1.54
C ALA A 6 -10.03 -18.94 -1.20
N GLY A 7 -8.90 -19.64 -1.18
CA GLY A 7 -7.60 -19.04 -0.92
C GLY A 7 -7.17 -18.01 -1.98
N LYS A 8 -7.52 -18.21 -3.26
CA LYS A 8 -7.28 -17.21 -4.31
C LYS A 8 -8.12 -15.95 -4.09
N PHE A 9 -9.40 -16.10 -3.74
CA PHE A 9 -10.27 -14.97 -3.43
C PHE A 9 -9.77 -14.21 -2.21
N GLU A 10 -9.44 -14.90 -1.13
CA GLU A 10 -8.88 -14.29 0.07
C GLU A 10 -7.61 -13.49 -0.25
N LYS A 11 -6.68 -14.08 -1.02
CA LYS A 11 -5.45 -13.39 -1.43
C LYS A 11 -5.73 -12.14 -2.26
N ALA A 12 -6.67 -12.21 -3.21
CA ALA A 12 -7.04 -11.07 -4.05
C ALA A 12 -7.69 -9.94 -3.23
N MET A 13 -8.62 -10.29 -2.34
CA MET A 13 -9.27 -9.33 -1.43
C MET A 13 -8.26 -8.66 -0.50
N LYS A 14 -7.36 -9.44 0.13
CA LYS A 14 -6.28 -8.90 0.96
C LYS A 14 -5.40 -7.96 0.14
N LYS A 15 -4.97 -8.36 -1.06
CA LYS A 15 -4.15 -7.51 -1.94
C LYS A 15 -4.83 -6.17 -2.21
N GLY A 16 -6.09 -6.18 -2.63
CA GLY A 16 -6.86 -4.97 -2.90
C GLY A 16 -6.97 -4.07 -1.67
N PHE A 17 -7.33 -4.64 -0.52
CA PHE A 17 -7.46 -3.92 0.74
C PHE A 17 -6.16 -3.21 1.16
N ILE A 18 -5.02 -3.89 1.02
CA ILE A 18 -3.69 -3.31 1.35
C ILE A 18 -3.31 -2.22 0.39
N SER A 19 -3.58 -2.41 -0.91
CA SER A 19 -3.33 -1.40 -1.91
C SER A 19 -4.09 -0.12 -1.59
N THR A 20 -5.38 -0.22 -1.26
CA THR A 20 -6.20 0.94 -0.86
C THR A 20 -5.67 1.59 0.42
N LEU A 21 -5.36 0.81 1.46
CA LEU A 21 -4.80 1.35 2.72
C LEU A 21 -3.44 2.04 2.50
N THR A 22 -2.58 1.48 1.64
CA THR A 22 -1.29 2.07 1.26
C THR A 22 -1.47 3.43 0.60
N LEU A 23 -2.42 3.55 -0.34
CA LEU A 23 -2.72 4.84 -0.97
C LEU A 23 -3.26 5.84 0.05
N MET A 24 -4.20 5.44 0.92
CA MET A 24 -4.75 6.33 1.96
C MET A 24 -3.68 6.88 2.91
N VAL A 25 -2.71 6.07 3.34
CA VAL A 25 -1.66 6.57 4.24
C VAL A 25 -0.67 7.48 3.52
N LEU A 26 -0.38 7.21 2.23
CA LEU A 26 0.52 8.03 1.42
C LEU A 26 -0.12 9.33 0.91
N GLU A 27 -1.46 9.40 0.88
CA GLU A 27 -2.19 10.64 0.63
C GLU A 27 -2.03 11.66 1.76
N ILE A 28 -1.84 11.17 3.00
CA ILE A 28 -1.59 12.04 4.16
C ILE A 28 -0.17 12.62 4.09
N GLU A 29 0.84 11.75 3.92
CA GLU A 29 2.24 12.18 3.79
C GLU A 29 3.13 11.10 3.14
N PRO A 30 4.28 11.49 2.54
CA PRO A 30 5.28 10.53 2.09
C PRO A 30 5.91 9.74 3.24
N MET A 31 5.99 8.41 3.10
CA MET A 31 6.43 7.49 4.16
C MET A 31 7.45 6.46 3.67
N HIS A 32 8.30 5.99 4.58
CA HIS A 32 9.15 4.82 4.36
C HIS A 32 8.34 3.51 4.41
N GLY A 33 8.81 2.45 3.74
CA GLY A 33 8.10 1.16 3.70
C GLY A 33 7.68 0.61 5.06
N ARG A 34 8.56 0.73 6.08
CA ARG A 34 8.23 0.32 7.47
C ARG A 34 7.19 1.21 8.15
N GLN A 35 7.18 2.51 7.85
CA GLN A 35 6.17 3.43 8.36
C GLN A 35 4.80 3.12 7.76
N ILE A 36 4.76 2.80 6.46
CA ILE A 36 3.53 2.37 5.77
C ILE A 36 2.97 1.10 6.44
N LYS A 37 3.82 0.07 6.65
CA LYS A 37 3.43 -1.16 7.36
C LYS A 37 2.80 -0.86 8.72
N LYS A 38 3.49 -0.05 9.55
CA LYS A 38 3.00 0.33 10.88
C LYS A 38 1.69 1.12 10.83
N ALA A 39 1.58 2.09 9.91
CA ALA A 39 0.39 2.90 9.76
C ALA A 39 -0.83 2.07 9.31
N ILE A 40 -0.60 1.00 8.54
CA ILE A 40 -1.63 0.02 8.14
C ILE A 40 -2.05 -0.83 9.34
N GLU A 41 -1.10 -1.40 10.09
CA GLU A 41 -1.39 -2.20 11.29
C GLU A 41 -2.21 -1.45 12.34
N GLU A 42 -1.88 -0.18 12.57
CA GLU A 42 -2.61 0.68 13.50
C GLU A 42 -4.07 0.89 13.05
N ARG A 43 -4.30 1.07 11.74
CA ARG A 43 -5.65 1.24 11.16
C ARG A 43 -6.45 -0.05 11.11
N THR A 44 -5.78 -1.20 11.10
CA THR A 44 -6.43 -2.52 11.15
C THR A 44 -6.59 -3.02 12.59
N PHE A 45 -6.29 -2.18 13.59
CA PHE A 45 -6.32 -2.52 15.03
C PHE A 45 -5.50 -3.78 15.36
N GLY A 46 -4.44 -4.06 14.60
CA GLY A 46 -3.66 -5.28 14.72
C GLY A 46 -4.40 -6.57 14.38
N CYS A 47 -5.68 -6.52 13.98
CA CYS A 47 -6.45 -7.70 13.57
C CYS A 47 -5.86 -8.34 12.30
N TRP A 48 -5.10 -7.56 11.53
CA TRP A 48 -4.46 -8.03 10.33
C TRP A 48 -3.14 -7.30 10.08
N GLU A 49 -2.03 -8.06 10.09
CA GLU A 49 -0.67 -7.60 9.86
C GLU A 49 -0.13 -8.16 8.53
N PRO A 50 0.19 -7.32 7.53
CA PRO A 50 0.91 -7.78 6.36
C PRO A 50 2.35 -8.13 6.71
N THR A 51 2.87 -9.22 6.14
CA THR A 51 4.31 -9.50 6.18
C THR A 51 5.09 -8.41 5.45
N ASP A 52 6.38 -8.25 5.77
CA ASP A 52 7.28 -7.35 5.04
C ASP A 52 7.26 -7.65 3.53
N SER A 53 7.33 -8.93 3.15
CA SER A 53 7.27 -9.35 1.74
C SER A 53 5.96 -8.93 1.06
N THR A 54 4.84 -8.99 1.78
CA THR A 54 3.55 -8.50 1.27
C THR A 54 3.59 -7.00 1.03
N ILE A 55 4.06 -6.21 1.99
CA ILE A 55 4.18 -4.75 1.84
C ILE A 55 5.05 -4.40 0.63
N TYR A 56 6.25 -4.99 0.52
CA TYR A 56 7.15 -4.67 -0.60
C TYR A 56 6.60 -5.13 -1.95
N THR A 57 5.84 -6.22 -2.00
CA THR A 57 5.12 -6.63 -3.22
C THR A 57 4.07 -5.61 -3.61
N ILE A 58 3.28 -5.11 -2.65
CA ILE A 58 2.26 -4.08 -2.92
C ILE A 58 2.91 -2.77 -3.36
N LEU A 59 3.97 -2.33 -2.71
CA LEU A 59 4.68 -1.10 -3.07
C LEU A 59 5.28 -1.20 -4.48
N LYS A 60 5.84 -2.36 -4.85
CA LYS A 60 6.31 -2.62 -6.20
C LYS A 60 5.16 -2.52 -7.21
N ASP A 61 4.05 -3.21 -6.97
CA ASP A 61 2.89 -3.23 -7.87
C ASP A 61 2.27 -1.83 -8.05
N LEU A 62 2.17 -1.03 -6.98
CA LEU A 62 1.65 0.33 -7.04
C LEU A 62 2.60 1.25 -7.82
N ARG A 63 3.92 1.09 -7.67
CA ARG A 63 4.93 1.82 -8.45
C ARG A 63 4.88 1.48 -9.93
N GLU A 64 4.80 0.20 -10.27
CA GLU A 64 4.72 -0.26 -11.67
C GLU A 64 3.47 0.28 -12.37
N LYS A 65 2.40 0.55 -11.61
CA LYS A 65 1.16 1.18 -12.08
C LYS A 65 1.18 2.71 -12.04
N ASN A 66 2.30 3.35 -11.70
CA ASN A 66 2.43 4.79 -11.53
C ASN A 66 1.51 5.42 -10.46
N LEU A 67 0.98 4.63 -9.51
CA LEU A 67 0.11 5.15 -8.45
C LEU A 67 0.91 5.74 -7.27
N ILE A 68 2.17 5.32 -7.13
CA ILE A 68 3.12 5.88 -6.16
C ILE A 68 4.48 6.00 -6.83
N ARG A 69 5.34 6.86 -6.31
CA ARG A 69 6.74 7.00 -6.73
C ARG A 69 7.69 6.94 -5.53
N SER A 70 8.95 6.65 -5.81
CA SER A 70 10.01 6.73 -4.80
C SER A 70 10.70 8.08 -4.87
N ILE A 71 10.91 8.69 -3.70
CA ILE A 71 11.62 9.96 -3.55
C ILE A 71 12.79 9.77 -2.58
N HIS A 72 13.83 10.58 -2.74
CA HIS A 72 14.96 10.66 -1.81
C HIS A 72 14.80 11.93 -0.99
N LYS A 73 14.69 11.81 0.34
CA LYS A 73 14.77 12.96 1.23
C LYS A 73 16.24 13.28 1.50
N GLN A 74 16.59 14.57 1.43
CA GLN A 74 17.93 14.99 1.84
C GLN A 74 18.15 14.69 3.33
N GLY A 75 19.30 14.11 3.68
CA GLY A 75 19.65 13.79 5.06
C GLY A 75 19.16 12.43 5.58
N THR A 76 18.47 11.61 4.77
CA THR A 76 18.22 10.20 5.10
C THR A 76 19.31 9.30 4.52
N ASP A 77 19.61 8.18 5.20
CA ASP A 77 20.49 7.12 4.67
C ASP A 77 20.05 6.74 3.25
N GLU A 78 21.00 6.68 2.30
CA GLU A 78 20.76 6.39 0.88
C GLU A 78 19.96 5.09 0.66
N LYS A 79 20.01 4.18 1.64
CA LYS A 79 19.28 2.90 1.61
C LYS A 79 17.80 3.02 1.98
N THR A 80 17.35 4.15 2.52
CA THR A 80 15.98 4.32 3.00
C THR A 80 15.09 4.96 1.93
N ILE A 81 14.32 4.11 1.24
CA ILE A 81 13.38 4.56 0.21
C ILE A 81 12.14 5.18 0.87
N THR A 82 11.79 6.40 0.46
CA THR A 82 10.52 7.06 0.79
C THR A 82 9.57 6.91 -0.39
N TYR A 83 8.29 6.66 -0.13
CA TYR A 83 7.25 6.58 -1.13
C TYR A 83 6.31 7.78 -1.01
N GLU A 84 5.79 8.24 -2.13
CA GLU A 84 4.84 9.34 -2.24
C GLU A 84 3.75 8.94 -3.23
N ILE A 85 2.49 9.30 -2.94
CA ILE A 85 1.38 9.10 -3.88
C ILE A 85 1.49 10.05 -5.07
N THR A 86 1.21 9.56 -6.28
CA THR A 86 1.14 10.39 -7.49
C THR A 86 -0.27 10.98 -7.66
N ASP A 87 -0.45 11.84 -8.65
CA ASP A 87 -1.79 12.33 -8.99
C ASP A 87 -2.69 11.17 -9.49
N ASP A 88 -2.20 10.28 -10.35
CA ASP A 88 -2.90 9.05 -10.75
C ASP A 88 -3.31 8.19 -9.54
N GLY A 89 -2.45 8.14 -8.51
CA GLY A 89 -2.72 7.45 -7.26
C GLY A 89 -3.87 8.07 -6.47
N LYS A 90 -3.93 9.40 -6.39
CA LYS A 90 -5.01 10.14 -5.72
C LYS A 90 -6.33 9.97 -6.48
N ASP A 91 -6.32 10.13 -7.79
CA ASP A 91 -7.52 9.97 -8.63
C ASP A 91 -8.07 8.53 -8.50
N THR A 92 -7.18 7.54 -8.54
CA THR A 92 -7.54 6.14 -8.33
C THR A 92 -8.17 5.93 -6.96
N LEU A 93 -7.57 6.49 -5.90
CA LEU A 93 -8.08 6.38 -4.55
C LEU A 93 -9.45 7.05 -4.42
N GLU A 94 -9.63 8.24 -4.99
CA GLU A 94 -10.90 8.95 -5.01
C GLU A 94 -11.99 8.12 -5.69
N ILE A 95 -11.70 7.51 -6.84
CA ILE A 95 -12.63 6.60 -7.56
C ILE A 95 -12.96 5.37 -6.69
N MET A 96 -12.01 4.81 -5.95
CA MET A 96 -12.24 3.65 -5.08
C MET A 96 -13.14 3.96 -3.88
N ILE A 97 -13.04 5.16 -3.31
CA ILE A 97 -13.77 5.53 -2.08
C ILE A 97 -15.11 6.20 -2.39
N LYS A 98 -15.22 6.89 -3.54
CA LYS A 98 -16.50 7.42 -4.01
C LYS A 98 -17.44 6.26 -4.31
N LYS A 99 -18.40 6.06 -3.41
CA LYS A 99 -19.60 5.28 -3.69
C LYS A 99 -20.45 6.04 -4.71
N GLU A 100 -20.87 5.35 -5.76
CA GLU A 100 -22.14 5.68 -6.44
C GLU A 100 -23.31 5.54 -5.46
#